data_AF-A0A4R2D6G8-F1
#
_entry.id   AF-A0A4R2D6G8-F1
#
_cell.length_a   1.000
_cell.length_b   1.000
_cell.length_c   1.000
_cell.angle_alpha   90.00
_cell.angle_beta   90.00
_cell.angle_gamma   90.00
#
_symmetry.space_group_name_H-M   'P 1'
#
loop_
_entity.id
_entity.type
_entity.pdbx_description
1 polymer ?
#
loop_
_entity_poly.entity_id
_entity_poly.type
_entity_poly.pdbx_seq_one_letter_code
_entity_poly.pdbx_strand_id
1 'polypeptide(L)'
;MMTNESKKADSRSGTRKSIRFLPVAPVPENLPEGRLAIADMANAFGVTHRTLHFYEEKGLLTAARVGPMRVYGPDEIQQMAVVNTCRETGMPVAVIQELLERLSSAESQEEADGVFRNAMIARKRELVAQQSTIRRQMQQINELLDFSSAHEPETNDNTPCANLAPAELRCLALMAEGYPTSRIARALEIEPGEVQVMEKNIIAKFDSNNRFQAVAKAVMLGIVGH
;
A
#
# COMPACT_ATOMS: atom_id res chain seq x y z
N MET A 1 63.47 -27.34 -19.99
CA MET A 1 62.98 -26.89 -18.66
C MET A 1 62.32 -25.53 -18.88
N MET A 2 60.98 -25.47 -18.92
CA MET A 2 60.08 -25.19 -17.77
C MET A 2 60.22 -23.71 -17.34
N THR A 3 59.21 -22.83 -17.24
CA THR A 3 57.72 -22.86 -17.21
C THR A 3 57.29 -21.38 -17.24
N ASN A 4 56.49 -20.90 -18.19
CA ASN A 4 55.03 -20.66 -18.12
C ASN A 4 54.47 -20.17 -16.75
N GLU A 5 54.08 -18.90 -16.67
CA GLU A 5 53.02 -18.42 -15.76
C GLU A 5 52.14 -17.38 -16.48
N SER A 6 51.23 -17.87 -17.32
CA SER A 6 50.00 -17.16 -17.67
C SER A 6 49.04 -17.20 -16.48
N LYS A 7 48.86 -16.07 -15.78
CA LYS A 7 47.87 -15.95 -14.70
C LYS A 7 46.55 -15.36 -15.23
N LYS A 8 45.71 -16.29 -15.72
CA LYS A 8 44.27 -16.42 -15.46
C LYS A 8 43.44 -15.12 -15.50
N ALA A 9 43.02 -14.72 -16.70
CA ALA A 9 41.82 -13.90 -16.88
C ALA A 9 40.59 -14.79 -16.59
N ASP A 10 39.86 -14.46 -15.53
CA ASP A 10 38.65 -15.16 -15.10
C ASP A 10 37.52 -14.91 -16.12
N SER A 11 37.46 -15.74 -17.15
CA SER A 11 36.38 -15.75 -18.14
C SER A 11 35.19 -16.55 -17.59
N ARG A 12 34.39 -15.93 -16.73
CA ARG A 12 32.99 -16.36 -16.56
C ARG A 12 32.19 -15.91 -17.80
N SER A 13 32.50 -16.53 -18.94
CA SER A 13 31.73 -16.38 -20.17
C SER A 13 30.46 -17.22 -20.03
N GLY A 14 29.47 -16.67 -19.32
CA GLY A 14 28.09 -17.15 -19.41
C GLY A 14 27.67 -17.09 -20.88
N THR A 15 27.21 -18.22 -21.41
CA THR A 15 26.77 -18.37 -22.78
C THR A 15 25.77 -17.26 -23.12
N ARG A 16 26.07 -16.43 -24.14
CA ARG A 16 25.17 -15.37 -24.61
C ARG A 16 23.82 -15.98 -25.02
N LYS A 17 22.80 -15.88 -24.16
CA LYS A 17 21.40 -16.04 -24.60
C LYS A 17 21.00 -14.75 -25.30
N SER A 18 21.25 -14.67 -26.60
CA SER A 18 20.79 -13.56 -27.43
C SER A 18 19.27 -13.67 -27.60
N ILE A 19 18.52 -12.67 -27.16
CA ILE A 19 17.08 -12.61 -27.39
C ILE A 19 16.86 -12.17 -28.83
N ARG A 20 16.17 -13.00 -29.64
CA ARG A 20 15.96 -12.72 -31.06
C ARG A 20 14.80 -11.76 -31.33
N PHE A 21 13.76 -11.86 -30.50
CA PHE A 21 12.56 -11.05 -30.63
C PHE A 21 12.37 -10.26 -29.34
N LEU A 22 12.54 -8.95 -29.45
CA LEU A 22 12.28 -8.03 -28.36
C LEU A 22 11.00 -7.25 -28.68
N PRO A 23 10.11 -7.07 -27.68
CA PRO A 23 8.93 -6.25 -27.87
C PRO A 23 9.33 -4.80 -28.10
N VAL A 24 8.47 -4.06 -28.81
CA VAL A 24 8.70 -2.63 -29.05
C VAL A 24 8.61 -1.88 -27.71
N ALA A 25 9.76 -1.41 -27.23
CA ALA A 25 9.90 -0.54 -26.07
C ALA A 25 10.43 0.82 -26.51
N PRO A 26 10.04 1.92 -25.85
CA PRO A 26 10.53 3.25 -26.18
C PRO A 26 12.03 3.31 -25.95
N VAL A 27 12.76 3.60 -27.03
CA VAL A 27 14.20 3.86 -27.01
C VAL A 27 14.40 5.38 -27.02
N PRO A 28 15.37 5.93 -26.25
CA PRO A 28 15.68 7.36 -26.31
C PRO A 28 16.02 7.82 -27.73
N GLU A 29 15.44 8.94 -28.17
CA GLU A 29 15.57 9.41 -29.56
C GLU A 29 16.99 9.87 -29.94
N ASN A 30 17.80 10.29 -28.96
CA ASN A 30 19.13 10.87 -29.17
C ASN A 30 20.25 9.91 -28.76
N LEU A 31 20.30 8.72 -29.37
CA LEU A 31 21.39 7.77 -29.15
C LEU A 31 22.48 7.91 -30.21
N PRO A 32 23.77 7.89 -29.83
CA PRO A 32 24.86 7.71 -30.77
C PRO A 32 24.64 6.48 -31.66
N GLU A 33 24.95 6.59 -32.95
CA GLU A 33 24.85 5.45 -33.86
C GLU A 33 25.89 4.36 -33.50
N GLY A 34 25.44 3.10 -33.46
CA GLY A 34 26.31 1.94 -33.26
C GLY A 34 26.41 1.49 -31.80
N ARG A 35 27.63 1.25 -31.32
CA ARG A 35 27.87 0.72 -29.97
C ARG A 35 27.99 1.86 -28.96
N LEU A 36 27.32 1.73 -27.82
CA LEU A 36 27.34 2.73 -26.76
C LEU A 36 28.33 2.39 -25.65
N ALA A 37 29.07 3.39 -25.22
CA ALA A 37 29.82 3.33 -23.97
C ALA A 37 28.89 3.13 -22.76
N ILE A 38 29.45 2.63 -21.66
CA ILE A 38 28.73 2.59 -20.38
C ILE A 38 28.20 3.96 -19.93
N ALA A 39 28.96 5.04 -20.17
CA ALA A 39 28.53 6.40 -19.83
C ALA A 39 27.34 6.85 -20.67
N ASP A 40 27.40 6.64 -21.99
CA ASP A 40 26.32 7.04 -22.90
C ASP A 40 25.06 6.23 -22.65
N MET A 41 25.20 4.92 -22.42
CA MET A 41 24.09 4.03 -22.04
C MET A 41 23.43 4.49 -20.73
N ALA A 42 24.23 4.84 -19.74
CA ALA A 42 23.73 5.32 -18.45
C ALA A 42 22.96 6.64 -18.60
N ASN A 43 23.53 7.59 -19.32
CA ASN A 43 22.90 8.90 -19.58
C ASN A 43 21.61 8.76 -20.38
N ALA A 44 21.60 7.95 -21.43
CA ALA A 44 20.45 7.82 -22.30
C ALA A 44 19.23 7.19 -21.60
N PHE A 45 19.44 6.22 -20.73
CA PHE A 45 18.37 5.57 -19.97
C PHE A 45 18.15 6.17 -18.57
N GLY A 46 18.83 7.25 -18.22
CA GLY A 46 18.71 7.92 -16.92
C GLY A 46 19.08 7.03 -15.74
N VAL A 47 20.05 6.13 -15.92
CA VAL A 47 20.52 5.20 -14.88
C VAL A 47 21.97 5.48 -14.49
N THR A 48 22.41 4.92 -13.36
CA THR A 48 23.80 5.05 -12.93
C THR A 48 24.67 3.93 -13.53
N HIS A 49 25.98 4.14 -13.60
CA HIS A 49 26.92 3.07 -13.96
C HIS A 49 26.80 1.85 -13.02
N ARG A 50 26.55 2.11 -11.73
CA ARG A 50 26.31 1.06 -10.73
C ARG A 50 25.09 0.22 -11.10
N THR A 51 24.04 0.84 -11.61
CA THR A 51 22.83 0.14 -12.07
C THR A 51 23.13 -0.75 -13.28
N LEU A 52 23.90 -0.27 -14.26
CA LEU A 52 24.30 -1.06 -15.42
C LEU A 52 25.17 -2.26 -15.01
N HIS A 53 26.14 -2.06 -14.11
CA HIS A 53 26.92 -3.17 -13.55
C HIS A 53 26.03 -4.18 -12.82
N PHE A 54 25.07 -3.71 -12.02
CA PHE A 54 24.13 -4.58 -11.36
C PHE A 54 23.28 -5.39 -12.37
N TYR A 55 22.87 -4.78 -13.49
CA TYR A 55 22.16 -5.51 -14.55
C TYR A 55 23.04 -6.55 -15.25
N GLU A 56 24.32 -6.26 -15.48
CA GLU A 56 25.30 -7.25 -15.96
C GLU A 56 25.44 -8.42 -14.97
N GLU A 57 25.62 -8.12 -13.68
CA GLU A 57 25.75 -9.14 -12.62
C GLU A 57 24.49 -10.00 -12.50
N LYS A 58 23.32 -9.42 -12.74
CA LYS A 58 22.03 -10.11 -12.76
C LYS A 58 21.74 -10.77 -14.11
N GLY A 59 22.63 -10.70 -15.09
CA GLY A 59 22.44 -11.32 -16.41
C GLY A 59 21.31 -10.69 -17.23
N LEU A 60 20.87 -9.48 -16.87
CA LEU A 60 19.86 -8.72 -17.61
C LEU A 60 20.44 -8.05 -18.85
N LEU A 61 21.75 -7.82 -18.89
CA LEU A 61 22.48 -7.24 -20.00
C LEU A 61 23.86 -7.90 -20.10
N THR A 62 24.47 -7.86 -21.28
CA THR A 62 25.84 -8.35 -21.48
C THR A 62 26.66 -7.30 -22.21
N ALA A 63 27.61 -6.66 -21.52
CA ALA A 63 28.53 -5.75 -22.19
C ALA A 63 29.58 -6.50 -23.01
N ALA A 64 29.87 -6.01 -24.21
CA ALA A 64 31.12 -6.30 -24.89
C ALA A 64 32.24 -5.42 -24.32
N ARG A 65 33.50 -5.83 -24.52
CA ARG A 65 34.66 -5.03 -24.14
C ARG A 65 35.44 -4.60 -25.36
N VAL A 66 35.74 -3.31 -25.44
CA VAL A 66 36.68 -2.73 -26.41
C VAL A 66 37.83 -2.15 -25.60
N GLY A 67 38.93 -2.90 -25.52
CA GLY A 67 40.01 -2.63 -24.57
C GLY A 67 39.50 -2.67 -23.12
N PRO A 68 39.75 -1.63 -22.30
CA PRO A 68 39.27 -1.58 -20.92
C PRO A 68 37.79 -1.17 -20.81
N MET A 69 37.17 -0.71 -21.90
CA MET A 69 35.88 -0.05 -21.89
C MET A 69 34.73 -1.02 -22.18
N ARG A 70 33.64 -0.90 -21.41
CA ARG A 70 32.39 -1.62 -21.67
C ARG A 70 31.60 -0.90 -22.73
N VAL A 71 31.14 -1.67 -23.72
CA VAL A 71 30.30 -1.19 -24.81
C VAL A 71 29.09 -2.10 -25.02
N TYR A 72 27.96 -1.52 -25.38
CA TYR A 72 26.69 -2.20 -25.64
C TYR A 72 26.34 -2.07 -27.13
N GLY A 73 25.92 -3.16 -27.76
CA GLY A 73 25.47 -3.16 -29.15
C GLY A 73 23.98 -2.82 -29.29
N PRO A 74 23.46 -2.80 -30.52
CA PRO A 74 22.05 -2.49 -30.80
C PRO A 74 21.09 -3.43 -30.07
N ASP A 75 21.41 -4.73 -29.99
CA ASP A 75 20.57 -5.73 -29.31
C ASP A 75 20.50 -5.44 -27.79
N GLU A 76 21.64 -5.10 -27.18
CA GLU A 76 21.67 -4.72 -25.76
C GLU A 76 20.96 -3.40 -25.48
N ILE A 77 20.96 -2.45 -26.43
CA ILE A 77 20.22 -1.19 -26.33
C ILE A 77 18.72 -1.45 -26.33
N GLN A 78 18.24 -2.30 -27.24
CA GLN A 78 16.82 -2.70 -27.26
C GLN A 78 16.44 -3.47 -26.00
N GLN A 79 17.28 -4.41 -25.57
CA GLN A 79 17.05 -5.16 -24.33
C GLN A 79 17.02 -4.24 -23.11
N MET A 80 17.90 -3.23 -23.07
CA MET A 80 17.89 -2.20 -22.02
C MET A 80 16.60 -1.37 -22.05
N ALA A 81 16.05 -1.03 -23.22
CA ALA A 81 14.78 -0.33 -23.31
C ALA A 81 13.62 -1.13 -22.69
N VAL A 82 13.59 -2.44 -22.94
CA VAL A 82 12.61 -3.35 -22.31
C VAL A 82 12.80 -3.40 -20.80
N VAL A 83 14.03 -3.61 -20.33
CA VAL A 83 14.37 -3.64 -18.90
C VAL A 83 14.00 -2.31 -18.22
N ASN A 84 14.28 -1.18 -18.86
CA ASN A 84 13.98 0.15 -18.37
C ASN A 84 12.47 0.36 -18.22
N THR A 85 11.70 0.00 -19.25
CA THR A 85 10.24 0.08 -19.23
C THR A 85 9.65 -0.76 -18.10
N CYS A 86 10.10 -2.01 -17.93
CA CYS A 86 9.64 -2.86 -16.84
C CYS A 86 9.97 -2.26 -15.46
N ARG A 87 11.18 -1.71 -15.29
CA ARG A 87 11.58 -1.04 -14.04
C ARG A 87 10.71 0.17 -13.73
N GLU A 88 10.39 0.99 -14.71
CA GLU A 88 9.54 2.19 -14.53
C GLU A 88 8.13 1.84 -14.08
N THR A 89 7.61 0.66 -14.47
CA THR A 89 6.35 0.12 -13.94
C THR A 89 6.46 -0.51 -12.54
N GLY A 90 7.64 -0.41 -11.92
CA GLY A 90 7.93 -0.94 -10.59
C GLY A 90 8.06 -2.47 -10.53
N MET A 91 8.30 -3.15 -11.67
CA MET A 91 8.52 -4.60 -11.65
C MET A 91 9.84 -4.93 -10.90
N PRO A 92 9.85 -5.93 -10.01
CA PRO A 92 11.06 -6.41 -9.38
C PRO A 92 12.03 -7.00 -10.41
N VAL A 93 13.33 -6.84 -10.16
CA VAL A 93 14.41 -7.34 -11.04
C VAL A 93 14.29 -8.84 -11.34
N ALA A 94 13.87 -9.65 -10.37
CA ALA A 94 13.66 -11.09 -10.57
C ALA A 94 12.56 -11.38 -11.61
N VAL A 95 11.45 -10.62 -11.58
CA VAL A 95 10.37 -10.76 -12.56
C VAL A 95 10.84 -10.33 -13.95
N ILE A 96 11.69 -9.31 -14.02
CA ILE A 96 12.30 -8.88 -15.29
C ILE A 96 13.20 -9.99 -15.85
N GLN A 97 13.98 -10.70 -15.01
CA GLN A 97 14.80 -11.83 -15.45
C GLN A 97 13.94 -12.95 -16.04
N GLU A 98 12.86 -13.34 -15.35
CA GLU A 98 11.92 -14.37 -15.84
C GLU A 98 11.26 -13.96 -17.16
N LEU A 99 10.90 -12.68 -17.30
CA LEU A 99 10.36 -12.13 -18.53
C LEU A 99 11.37 -12.24 -19.69
N LEU A 100 12.62 -11.81 -19.46
CA LEU A 100 13.66 -11.91 -20.48
C LEU A 100 13.98 -13.37 -20.85
N GLU A 101 13.93 -14.29 -19.89
CA GLU A 101 14.10 -15.72 -20.17
C GLU A 101 12.99 -16.26 -21.06
N ARG A 102 11.73 -15.88 -20.81
CA ARG A 102 10.59 -16.25 -21.67
C ARG A 102 10.68 -15.63 -23.06
N LEU A 103 11.16 -14.38 -23.16
CA LEU A 103 11.42 -13.74 -24.46
C LEU A 103 12.55 -14.45 -25.22
N SER A 104 13.56 -14.99 -24.52
CA SER A 104 14.65 -15.75 -25.15
C SER A 104 14.18 -17.05 -25.82
N SER A 105 13.04 -17.59 -25.40
CA SER A 105 12.40 -18.77 -26.00
C SER A 105 11.34 -18.46 -27.05
N ALA A 106 11.01 -17.19 -27.30
CA ALA A 106 9.99 -16.83 -28.28
C ALA A 106 10.46 -17.15 -29.71
N GLU A 107 9.57 -17.71 -30.52
CA GLU A 107 9.84 -18.13 -31.89
C GLU A 107 9.40 -17.10 -32.93
N SER A 108 8.57 -16.13 -32.54
CA SER A 108 8.12 -15.02 -33.40
C SER A 108 7.98 -13.69 -32.66
N GLN A 109 7.89 -12.59 -33.41
CA GLN A 109 7.66 -11.25 -32.85
C GLN A 109 6.30 -11.17 -32.15
N GLU A 110 5.26 -11.78 -32.72
CA GLU A 110 3.92 -11.82 -32.14
C GLU A 110 3.91 -12.54 -30.79
N GLU A 111 4.69 -13.61 -30.65
CA GLU A 111 4.84 -14.32 -29.38
C GLU A 111 5.54 -13.45 -28.33
N ALA A 112 6.65 -12.80 -28.69
CA ALA A 112 7.36 -11.89 -27.80
C ALA A 112 6.48 -10.72 -27.32
N ASP A 113 5.74 -10.09 -28.24
CA ASP A 113 4.79 -9.03 -27.94
C ASP A 113 3.65 -9.54 -27.04
N GLY A 114 3.17 -10.76 -27.27
CA GLY A 114 2.17 -11.42 -26.44
C GLY A 114 2.66 -11.68 -25.01
N VAL A 115 3.87 -12.19 -24.85
CA VAL A 115 4.53 -12.42 -23.54
C VAL A 115 4.66 -11.10 -22.78
N PHE A 116 5.17 -10.06 -23.43
CA PHE A 116 5.34 -8.74 -22.83
C PHE A 116 4.00 -8.10 -22.44
N ARG A 117 3.01 -8.14 -23.33
CA ARG A 117 1.66 -7.64 -23.06
C ARG A 117 1.03 -8.33 -21.85
N ASN A 118 1.16 -9.65 -21.77
CA ASN A 118 0.63 -10.43 -20.64
C ASN A 118 1.30 -10.03 -19.32
N ALA A 119 2.62 -9.82 -19.33
CA ALA A 119 3.34 -9.33 -18.15
C ALA A 119 2.85 -7.94 -17.72
N MET A 120 2.63 -7.02 -18.66
CA MET A 120 2.10 -5.68 -18.36
C MET A 120 0.66 -5.69 -17.85
N ILE A 121 -0.19 -6.57 -18.39
CA ILE A 121 -1.56 -6.76 -17.89
C ILE A 121 -1.54 -7.30 -16.45
N ALA A 122 -0.68 -8.30 -16.18
CA ALA A 122 -0.52 -8.85 -14.83
C ALA A 122 -0.07 -7.76 -13.85
N ARG A 123 0.96 -6.98 -14.21
CA ARG A 123 1.46 -5.88 -13.37
C ARG A 123 0.41 -4.79 -13.14
N LYS A 124 -0.36 -4.43 -14.16
CA LYS A 124 -1.48 -3.48 -14.02
C LYS A 124 -2.49 -3.99 -13.00
N ARG A 125 -2.85 -5.28 -13.02
CA ARG A 125 -3.78 -5.88 -12.06
C ARG A 125 -3.24 -5.82 -10.62
N GLU A 126 -1.96 -6.14 -10.43
CA GLU A 126 -1.31 -6.01 -9.13
C GLU A 126 -1.37 -4.59 -8.58
N LEU A 127 -1.04 -3.59 -9.41
CA LEU A 127 -1.07 -2.18 -9.00
C LEU A 127 -2.49 -1.72 -8.64
N VAL A 128 -3.52 -2.17 -9.35
CA VAL A 128 -4.93 -1.88 -9.03
C VAL A 128 -5.33 -2.52 -7.70
N ALA A 129 -4.88 -3.75 -7.42
CA ALA A 129 -5.11 -4.39 -6.14
C ALA A 129 -4.42 -3.63 -4.99
N GLN A 130 -3.14 -3.26 -5.18
CA GLN A 130 -2.39 -2.45 -4.22
C GLN A 130 -3.05 -1.09 -3.95
N GLN A 131 -3.54 -0.41 -4.99
CA GLN A 131 -4.28 0.85 -4.84
C GLN A 131 -5.52 0.66 -3.97
N SER A 132 -6.25 -0.45 -4.15
CA SER A 132 -7.45 -0.74 -3.36
C SER A 132 -7.10 -1.00 -1.88
N THR A 133 -6.02 -1.73 -1.62
CA THR A 133 -5.48 -1.93 -0.27
C THR A 133 -5.07 -0.62 0.38
N ILE A 134 -4.31 0.22 -0.32
CA ILE A 134 -3.87 1.54 0.18
C ILE A 134 -5.08 2.41 0.50
N ARG A 135 -6.09 2.47 -0.37
CA ARG A 135 -7.33 3.22 -0.09
C ARG A 135 -8.01 2.75 1.19
N ARG A 136 -8.14 1.44 1.41
CA ARG A 136 -8.71 0.88 2.64
C ARG A 136 -7.89 1.25 3.87
N GLN A 137 -6.56 1.15 3.77
CA GLN A 137 -5.65 1.52 4.87
C GLN A 137 -5.77 3.01 5.23
N MET A 138 -5.83 3.90 4.23
CA MET A 138 -6.06 5.33 4.47
C MET A 138 -7.41 5.60 5.14
N GLN A 139 -8.48 4.91 4.70
CA GLN A 139 -9.80 5.05 5.34
C GLN A 139 -9.74 4.64 6.82
N GLN A 140 -9.10 3.51 7.14
CA GLN A 140 -8.94 3.06 8.52
C GLN A 140 -8.14 4.05 9.38
N ILE A 141 -7.08 4.63 8.81
CA ILE A 141 -6.28 5.66 9.51
C ILE A 141 -7.14 6.90 9.78
N ASN A 142 -7.90 7.38 8.78
CA ASN A 142 -8.77 8.54 8.95
C ASN A 142 -9.83 8.30 10.03
N GLU A 143 -10.48 7.14 10.04
CA GLU A 143 -11.45 6.77 11.09
C GLU A 143 -10.81 6.85 12.48
N LEU A 144 -9.59 6.29 12.66
CA LEU A 144 -8.87 6.37 13.94
C LEU A 144 -8.49 7.79 14.35
N LEU A 145 -8.14 8.66 13.38
CA LEU A 145 -7.83 10.06 13.64
C LEU A 145 -9.10 10.85 14.00
N ASP A 146 -10.22 10.61 13.34
CA ASP A 146 -11.51 11.27 13.62
C ASP A 146 -11.98 10.98 15.06
N PHE A 147 -11.77 9.76 15.58
CA PHE A 147 -12.04 9.43 16.98
C PHE A 147 -11.17 10.22 17.97
N SER A 148 -9.95 10.58 17.60
CA SER A 148 -9.06 11.38 18.46
C SER A 148 -9.47 12.86 18.51
N SER A 149 -10.10 13.39 17.47
CA SER A 149 -10.63 14.76 17.44
C SER A 149 -12.03 14.91 18.05
N ALA A 150 -12.76 13.82 18.27
CA ALA A 150 -14.07 13.84 18.94
C ALA A 150 -13.97 13.88 20.48
N HIS A 151 -12.76 13.87 21.05
CA HIS A 151 -12.49 13.94 22.48
C HIS A 151 -11.35 14.93 22.79
N GLU A 152 -11.55 16.21 22.45
CA GLU A 152 -11.27 17.22 23.48
C GLU A 152 -12.57 17.40 24.26
N PRO A 153 -12.85 16.60 25.31
CA PRO A 153 -13.63 17.18 26.38
C PRO A 153 -12.75 18.34 26.86
N GLU A 154 -13.21 19.57 26.66
CA GLU A 154 -12.68 20.71 27.38
C GLU A 154 -12.63 20.29 28.85
N THR A 155 -11.43 19.98 29.34
CA THR A 155 -11.13 19.75 30.74
C THR A 155 -11.24 21.10 31.43
N ASN A 156 -12.49 21.57 31.59
CA ASN A 156 -12.84 22.46 32.68
C ASN A 156 -13.19 21.55 33.86
N ASP A 157 -12.21 21.41 34.75
CA ASP A 157 -12.20 20.63 35.99
C ASP A 157 -13.26 21.05 37.04
N ASN A 158 -14.45 21.52 36.63
CA ASN A 158 -15.53 21.95 37.54
C ASN A 158 -16.95 21.82 36.96
N THR A 159 -17.29 20.73 36.26
CA THR A 159 -18.70 20.44 35.92
C THR A 159 -19.11 19.06 36.40
N PRO A 160 -20.09 18.92 37.31
CA PRO A 160 -20.62 17.61 37.67
C PRO A 160 -21.21 16.96 36.40
N CYS A 161 -20.77 15.75 36.07
CA CYS A 161 -21.39 14.91 35.06
C CYS A 161 -22.91 14.87 35.29
N ALA A 162 -23.66 15.49 34.38
CA ALA A 162 -25.11 15.60 34.34
C ALA A 162 -25.74 16.26 35.60
N ASN A 163 -26.17 17.52 35.48
CA ASN A 163 -27.19 18.11 36.36
C ASN A 163 -28.52 17.34 36.19
N LEU A 164 -28.61 16.16 36.80
CA LEU A 164 -29.83 15.39 36.91
C LEU A 164 -30.65 15.95 38.06
N ALA A 165 -31.91 16.27 37.80
CA ALA A 165 -32.87 16.53 38.85
C ALA A 165 -33.03 15.27 39.72
N PRO A 166 -33.38 15.40 41.01
CA PRO A 166 -33.60 14.24 41.88
C PRO A 166 -34.61 13.22 41.33
N ALA A 167 -35.61 13.68 40.58
CA ALA A 167 -36.57 12.82 39.88
C ALA A 167 -35.95 12.05 38.70
N GLU A 168 -35.05 12.68 37.94
CA GLU A 168 -34.33 12.04 36.84
C GLU A 168 -33.35 10.98 37.35
N LEU A 169 -32.66 11.23 38.47
CA LEU A 169 -31.77 10.26 39.09
C LEU A 169 -32.53 9.02 39.56
N ARG A 170 -33.70 9.20 40.19
CA ARG A 170 -34.58 8.09 40.57
C ARG A 170 -35.10 7.32 39.35
N CYS A 171 -35.49 8.02 38.29
CA CYS A 171 -35.91 7.40 37.03
C CYS A 171 -34.77 6.56 36.43
N LEU A 172 -33.56 7.12 36.39
CA LEU A 172 -32.35 6.46 35.89
C LEU A 172 -31.98 5.21 36.70
N ALA A 173 -32.09 5.26 38.03
CA ALA A 173 -31.89 4.10 38.89
C ALA A 173 -32.88 2.97 38.57
N LEU A 174 -34.18 3.28 38.47
CA LEU A 174 -35.20 2.29 38.11
C LEU A 174 -35.02 1.76 36.67
N MET A 175 -34.52 2.59 35.75
CA MET A 175 -34.14 2.14 34.42
C MET A 175 -32.97 1.14 34.46
N ALA A 176 -31.99 1.38 35.33
CA ALA A 176 -30.84 0.49 35.54
C ALA A 176 -31.26 -0.86 36.15
N GLU A 177 -32.24 -0.85 37.05
CA GLU A 177 -32.87 -2.06 37.61
C GLU A 177 -33.75 -2.82 36.58
N GLY A 178 -33.90 -2.31 35.36
CA GLY A 178 -34.63 -2.96 34.28
C GLY A 178 -36.15 -2.75 34.32
N TYR A 179 -36.64 -1.75 35.07
CA TYR A 179 -38.07 -1.52 35.18
C TYR A 179 -38.65 -0.94 33.87
N PRO A 180 -39.77 -1.45 33.36
CA PRO A 180 -40.45 -0.85 32.22
C PRO A 180 -41.11 0.47 32.60
N THR A 181 -41.31 1.38 31.63
CA THR A 181 -41.83 2.74 31.83
C THR A 181 -43.12 2.80 32.67
N SER A 182 -44.02 1.82 32.53
CA SER A 182 -45.26 1.72 33.33
C SER A 182 -45.02 1.44 34.82
N ARG A 183 -43.99 0.64 35.15
CA ARG A 183 -43.59 0.38 36.53
C ARG A 183 -42.82 1.55 37.13
N ILE A 184 -42.02 2.24 36.32
CA ILE A 184 -41.34 3.47 36.73
C ILE A 184 -42.38 4.54 37.08
N ALA A 185 -43.41 4.73 36.23
CA ALA A 185 -44.51 5.65 36.48
C ALA A 185 -45.17 5.41 37.84
N ARG A 186 -45.50 4.15 38.12
CA ARG A 186 -46.08 3.74 39.40
C ARG A 186 -45.14 3.92 40.59
N ALA A 187 -43.85 3.67 40.43
CA ALA A 187 -42.84 3.82 41.49
C ALA A 187 -42.51 5.29 41.78
N LEU A 188 -42.71 6.18 40.81
CA LEU A 188 -42.47 7.61 40.95
C LEU A 188 -43.76 8.41 41.26
N GLU A 189 -44.92 7.74 41.28
CA GLU A 189 -46.26 8.34 41.47
C GLU A 189 -46.59 9.42 40.44
N ILE A 190 -46.20 9.20 39.19
CA ILE A 190 -46.43 10.11 38.05
C ILE A 190 -47.05 9.38 36.86
N GLU A 191 -47.58 10.15 35.91
CA GLU A 191 -48.18 9.61 34.70
C GLU A 191 -47.13 8.98 33.76
N PRO A 192 -47.44 7.89 33.05
CA PRO A 192 -46.50 7.25 32.11
C PRO A 192 -45.96 8.19 31.01
N GLY A 193 -46.75 9.20 30.63
CA GLY A 193 -46.32 10.23 29.67
C GLY A 193 -45.20 11.12 30.21
N GLU A 194 -45.22 11.44 31.51
CA GLU A 194 -44.18 12.24 32.16
C GLU A 194 -42.87 11.46 32.29
N VAL A 195 -42.95 10.15 32.55
CA VAL A 195 -41.77 9.28 32.54
C VAL A 195 -41.10 9.26 31.17
N GLN A 196 -41.87 9.20 30.07
CA GLN A 196 -41.28 9.20 28.72
C GLN A 196 -40.55 10.51 28.39
N VAL A 197 -41.07 11.65 28.87
CA VAL A 197 -40.40 12.95 28.74
C VAL A 197 -39.10 12.94 29.53
N MET A 198 -39.14 12.40 30.76
CA MET A 198 -37.96 12.29 31.62
C MET A 198 -36.90 11.34 31.03
N GLU A 199 -37.31 10.19 30.46
CA GLU A 199 -36.42 9.27 29.75
C GLU A 199 -35.74 9.96 28.56
N LYS A 200 -36.48 10.74 27.77
CA LYS A 200 -35.90 11.51 26.65
C LYS A 200 -34.89 12.55 27.12
N ASN A 201 -35.20 13.27 28.20
CA ASN A 201 -34.29 14.26 28.77
C ASN A 201 -33.01 13.61 29.29
N ILE A 202 -33.13 12.47 29.97
CA ILE A 202 -31.98 11.68 30.44
C ILE A 202 -31.14 11.21 29.24
N ILE A 203 -31.77 10.63 28.21
CA ILE A 203 -31.09 10.17 27.00
C ILE A 203 -30.31 11.31 26.33
N ALA A 204 -30.90 12.50 26.23
CA ALA A 204 -30.23 13.69 25.70
C ALA A 204 -29.06 14.17 26.59
N LYS A 205 -29.25 14.19 27.92
CA LYS A 205 -28.20 14.60 28.89
C LYS A 205 -26.98 13.68 28.87
N PHE A 206 -27.15 12.41 28.51
CA PHE A 206 -26.07 11.43 28.37
C PHE A 206 -25.56 11.28 26.93
N ASP A 207 -26.01 12.14 26.00
CA ASP A 207 -25.68 12.05 24.56
C ASP A 207 -25.84 10.61 24.04
N SER A 208 -27.04 10.07 24.22
CA SER A 208 -27.36 8.68 23.93
C SER A 208 -28.52 8.58 22.93
N ASN A 209 -28.61 7.45 22.23
CA ASN A 209 -29.66 7.20 21.25
C ASN A 209 -30.82 6.38 21.83
N ASN A 210 -30.60 5.70 22.95
CA ASN A 210 -31.61 4.89 23.60
C ASN A 210 -31.38 4.82 25.13
N ARG A 211 -32.41 4.37 25.86
CA ARG A 211 -32.37 4.25 27.32
C ARG A 211 -31.29 3.29 27.83
N PHE A 212 -30.96 2.24 27.08
CA PHE A 212 -29.92 1.27 27.48
C PHE A 212 -28.52 1.88 27.42
N GLN A 213 -28.25 2.71 26.41
CA GLN A 213 -26.99 3.43 26.26
C GLN A 213 -26.85 4.50 27.35
N ALA A 214 -27.93 5.21 27.69
CA ALA A 214 -27.93 6.17 28.79
C ALA A 214 -27.65 5.49 30.14
N VAL A 215 -28.30 4.35 30.42
CA VAL A 215 -28.03 3.53 31.63
C VAL A 215 -26.58 3.04 31.66
N ALA A 216 -26.06 2.50 30.56
CA ALA A 216 -24.68 2.00 30.49
C ALA A 216 -23.65 3.10 30.78
N LYS A 217 -23.85 4.31 30.21
CA LYS A 217 -23.01 5.49 30.52
C LYS A 217 -23.12 5.90 31.98
N ALA A 218 -24.33 5.90 32.55
CA ALA A 218 -24.54 6.25 33.95
C ALA A 218 -23.87 5.27 34.93
N VAL A 219 -23.89 3.96 34.62
CA VAL A 219 -23.17 2.94 35.40
C VAL A 219 -21.65 3.11 35.28
N MET A 220 -21.12 3.35 34.07
CA MET A 220 -19.69 3.58 33.86
C MET A 220 -19.18 4.84 34.60
N LEU A 221 -20.04 5.85 34.75
CA LEU A 221 -19.76 7.07 35.50
C LEU A 221 -19.97 6.93 37.02
N GLY A 222 -20.44 5.77 37.50
CA GLY A 222 -20.71 5.54 38.92
C GLY A 222 -21.91 6.30 39.48
N ILE A 223 -22.80 6.83 38.62
CA ILE A 223 -23.98 7.61 39.01
C ILE A 223 -25.09 6.71 39.57
N VAL A 224 -25.17 5.47 39.06
CA VAL A 224 -26.10 4.43 39.52
C VAL A 224 -25.32 3.15 39.81
N GLY A 225 -25.66 2.47 40.90
CA GLY A 225 -25.00 1.24 41.35
C GLY A 225 -25.42 0.01 40.54
N HIS A 226 -24.60 -1.04 40.64
CA HIS A 226 -24.94 -2.40 40.20
C HIS A 226 -26.02 -3.02 41.09
#